data_AF-A0A410PVP8-F1
#
_entry.id   AF-A0A410PVP8-F1
#
_cell.length_a   1.000
_cell.length_b   1.000
_cell.length_c   1.000
_cell.angle_alpha   90.00
_cell.angle_beta   90.00
_cell.angle_gamma   90.00
#
_symmetry.space_group_name_H-M   'P 1'
#
loop_
_entity.id
_entity.type
_entity.pdbx_description
1 polymer ?
#
loop_
_entity_poly.entity_id
_entity_poly.type
_entity_poly.pdbx_seq_one_letter_code
_entity_poly.pdbx_strand_id
1 'polypeptide(L)'
;MNMTNNLHTLILYILYGDFGLLTIVPYFLFKILFPIITSFYLLQLFLLESDLLKILSFKLDKGLNKFGLSSNTLLPLLLGFGCVTVALGTLQLTENKRERRIAQILLCMIIPCSAQLVINTVLIFQTGKSYLMAYILVISFLFLISGYLLNRCFPGSSPPPKGSIQTYKRRYHFMFPKIWPLLCRSVGSSMAFLAETAVPFAVGNVIVSILSYCGLIHKLCMFTAPLFCNFLKLPEDAAAIFILSIIKKDLGAASLLALFSNGNFTEAQIFICTVMLTLFVPCLASMIILWKHERKWIAMVIWILCLLLSIMIGKVLCILLILP
;
A
#
# COMPACT_ATOMS: atom_id res chain seq x y z
N MET A 1 -1.97 -12.69 45.18
CA MET A 1 -0.71 -12.03 44.75
C MET A 1 -0.59 -12.17 43.24
N ASN A 2 -0.12 -11.13 42.54
CA ASN A 2 0.19 -11.07 41.09
C ASN A 2 -0.87 -10.53 40.09
N MET A 3 -1.64 -9.49 40.43
CA MET A 3 -2.17 -8.59 39.38
C MET A 3 -1.21 -7.41 39.11
N THR A 4 -0.55 -6.87 40.14
CA THR A 4 0.40 -5.76 40.02
C THR A 4 1.67 -6.14 39.25
N ASN A 5 2.20 -7.35 39.45
CA ASN A 5 3.34 -7.88 38.70
C ASN A 5 3.03 -8.11 37.21
N ASN A 6 1.81 -8.52 36.88
CA ASN A 6 1.37 -8.66 35.49
C ASN A 6 1.19 -7.30 34.81
N LEU A 7 0.68 -6.29 35.54
CA LEU A 7 0.50 -4.96 34.98
C LEU A 7 1.83 -4.24 34.74
N HIS A 8 2.80 -4.39 35.65
CA HIS A 8 4.13 -3.79 35.49
C HIS A 8 4.94 -4.45 34.37
N THR A 9 4.85 -5.77 34.23
CA THR A 9 5.49 -6.51 33.12
C THR A 9 4.83 -6.20 31.78
N LEU A 10 3.51 -6.03 31.74
CA LEU A 10 2.76 -5.63 30.54
C LEU A 10 3.12 -4.20 30.13
N ILE A 11 3.21 -3.24 31.07
CA ILE A 11 3.65 -1.87 30.78
C ILE A 11 5.09 -1.86 30.25
N LEU A 12 6.00 -2.61 30.87
CA LEU A 12 7.38 -2.75 30.40
C LEU A 12 7.46 -3.38 29.00
N TYR A 13 6.63 -4.38 28.72
CA TYR A 13 6.55 -5.00 27.38
C TYR A 13 5.97 -4.03 26.34
N ILE A 14 4.98 -3.20 26.68
CA ILE A 14 4.46 -2.17 25.77
C ILE A 14 5.49 -1.08 25.50
N LEU A 15 6.30 -0.68 26.50
CA LEU A 15 7.29 0.38 26.34
C LEU A 15 8.57 -0.10 25.64
N TYR A 16 9.07 -1.29 25.98
CA TYR A 16 10.40 -1.81 25.60
C TYR A 16 10.41 -3.18 24.91
N GLY A 17 9.26 -3.84 24.73
CA GLY A 17 9.20 -5.16 24.08
C GLY A 17 9.51 -5.11 22.58
N ASP A 18 9.30 -6.23 21.90
CA ASP A 18 9.60 -6.41 20.46
C ASP A 18 8.85 -5.44 19.52
N PHE A 19 7.79 -4.79 20.03
CA PHE A 19 7.04 -3.72 19.37
C PHE A 19 6.96 -2.44 20.24
N GLY A 20 8.00 -2.21 21.07
CA GLY A 20 8.07 -1.16 22.07
C GLY A 20 7.75 0.24 21.54
N LEU A 21 6.85 0.94 22.24
CA LEU A 21 6.39 2.27 21.87
C LEU A 21 7.52 3.30 21.88
N LEU A 22 8.43 3.22 22.85
CA LEU A 22 9.42 4.27 23.10
C LEU A 22 10.72 4.03 22.34
N THR A 23 10.99 2.79 21.93
CA THR A 23 12.21 2.42 21.19
C THR A 23 11.94 2.35 19.68
N ILE A 24 10.95 1.56 19.26
CA ILE A 24 10.74 1.24 17.84
C ILE A 24 10.02 2.37 17.11
N VAL A 25 9.06 3.05 17.75
CA VAL A 25 8.32 4.14 17.09
C VAL A 25 9.21 5.31 16.69
N PRO A 26 9.98 5.95 17.60
CA PRO A 26 10.85 7.05 17.20
C PRO A 26 11.98 6.60 16.28
N TYR A 27 12.57 5.42 16.52
CA TYR A 27 13.60 4.87 15.64
C TYR A 27 13.08 4.69 14.21
N PHE A 28 11.91 4.04 14.05
CA PHE A 28 11.34 3.78 12.74
C PHE A 28 10.89 5.08 12.06
N LEU A 29 10.21 5.99 12.77
CA LEU A 29 9.74 7.25 12.21
C LEU A 29 10.91 8.13 11.73
N PHE A 30 11.92 8.36 12.58
CA PHE A 30 13.00 9.28 12.25
C PHE A 30 14.09 8.66 11.37
N LYS A 31 14.45 7.40 11.58
CA LYS A 31 15.60 6.79 10.87
C LYS A 31 15.21 6.14 9.55
N ILE A 32 14.05 5.49 9.49
CA ILE A 32 13.62 4.73 8.31
C ILE A 32 12.61 5.54 7.51
N LEU A 33 11.52 5.97 8.14
CA LEU A 33 10.38 6.54 7.43
C LEU A 33 10.68 7.95 6.89
N PHE A 34 11.28 8.82 7.71
CA PHE A 34 11.57 10.20 7.32
C PHE A 34 12.40 10.35 6.03
N PRO A 35 13.56 9.67 5.84
CA PRO A 35 14.34 9.81 4.61
C PRO A 35 13.59 9.24 3.38
N ILE A 36 12.88 8.12 3.55
CA ILE A 36 12.12 7.49 2.46
C ILE A 36 11.01 8.43 1.99
N ILE A 37 10.22 8.96 2.92
CA ILE A 37 9.11 9.86 2.61
C ILE A 37 9.61 11.17 2.01
N THR A 38 10.71 11.74 2.54
CA THR A 38 11.29 12.98 2.00
C THR A 38 11.77 12.81 0.57
N SER A 39 12.40 11.67 0.25
CA SER A 39 12.81 11.36 -1.13
C SER A 39 11.59 11.22 -2.05
N PHE A 40 10.55 10.54 -1.58
CA PHE A 40 9.33 10.36 -2.36
C PHE A 40 8.58 11.67 -2.62
N TYR A 41 8.38 12.51 -1.59
CA TYR A 41 7.77 13.84 -1.75
C TYR A 41 8.59 14.75 -2.64
N LEU A 42 9.92 14.64 -2.62
CA LEU A 42 10.80 15.41 -3.48
C LEU A 42 10.52 15.04 -4.95
N LEU A 43 10.52 13.75 -5.28
CA LEU A 43 10.18 13.27 -6.63
C LEU A 43 8.77 13.70 -7.02
N GLN A 44 7.80 13.57 -6.13
CA GLN A 44 6.42 13.93 -6.40
C GLN A 44 6.23 15.43 -6.66
N LEU A 45 6.84 16.29 -5.85
CA LEU A 45 6.84 17.75 -6.03
C LEU A 45 7.58 18.13 -7.32
N PHE A 46 8.67 17.44 -7.64
CA PHE A 46 9.37 17.61 -8.91
C PHE A 46 8.47 17.29 -10.11
N LEU A 47 7.73 16.18 -10.08
CA LEU A 47 6.75 15.83 -11.11
C LEU A 47 5.60 16.85 -11.21
N LEU A 48 5.20 17.43 -10.08
CA LEU A 48 4.08 18.38 -10.02
C LEU A 48 4.47 19.77 -10.54
N GLU A 49 5.68 20.24 -10.22
CA GLU A 49 6.18 21.57 -10.63
C GLU A 49 6.75 21.59 -12.05
N SER A 50 7.22 20.46 -12.58
CA SER A 50 7.82 20.37 -13.93
C SER A 50 6.80 20.34 -15.08
N ASP A 51 5.51 20.50 -14.81
CA ASP A 51 4.39 20.33 -15.74
C ASP A 51 4.32 18.95 -16.44
N LEU A 52 5.25 18.02 -16.13
CA LEU A 52 5.30 16.64 -16.62
C LEU A 52 3.96 15.93 -16.41
N LEU A 53 3.38 16.13 -15.22
CA LEU A 53 2.10 15.54 -14.86
C LEU A 53 1.01 15.93 -15.86
N LYS A 54 0.97 17.18 -16.30
CA LYS A 54 -0.07 17.68 -17.22
C LYS A 54 0.10 17.09 -18.62
N ILE A 55 1.34 16.96 -19.08
CA ILE A 55 1.67 16.28 -20.34
C ILE A 55 1.25 14.81 -20.26
N LEU A 56 1.56 14.15 -19.13
CA LEU A 56 1.23 12.76 -18.89
C LEU A 56 -0.30 12.55 -18.82
N SER A 57 -1.02 13.43 -18.13
CA SER A 57 -2.49 13.44 -18.08
C SER A 57 -3.10 13.53 -19.46
N PHE A 58 -2.60 14.40 -20.34
CA PHE A 58 -3.14 14.52 -21.70
C PHE A 58 -2.86 13.27 -22.55
N LYS A 59 -1.64 12.71 -22.47
CA LYS A 59 -1.29 11.49 -23.22
C LYS A 59 -2.06 10.26 -22.72
N LEU A 60 -2.26 10.15 -21.41
CA LEU A 60 -2.93 9.02 -20.79
C LEU A 60 -4.45 9.17 -20.74
N ASP A 61 -5.03 10.32 -21.06
CA ASP A 61 -6.49 10.57 -20.97
C ASP A 61 -7.30 9.50 -21.73
N LYS A 62 -6.88 9.15 -22.95
CA LYS A 62 -7.51 8.08 -23.74
C LYS A 62 -7.38 6.70 -23.11
N GLY A 63 -6.25 6.42 -22.45
CA GLY A 63 -6.01 5.16 -21.74
C GLY A 63 -6.83 5.06 -20.47
N LEU A 64 -6.82 6.10 -19.64
CA LEU A 64 -7.62 6.21 -18.42
C LEU A 64 -9.11 6.09 -18.69
N ASN A 65 -9.60 6.67 -19.79
CA ASN A 65 -11.01 6.58 -20.13
C ASN A 65 -11.45 5.13 -20.45
N LYS A 66 -10.55 4.28 -20.98
CA LYS A 66 -10.84 2.84 -21.14
C LYS A 66 -11.07 2.13 -19.81
N PHE A 67 -10.51 2.64 -18.73
CA PHE A 67 -10.70 2.18 -17.36
C PHE A 67 -11.82 2.94 -16.62
N GLY A 68 -12.53 3.84 -17.29
CA GLY A 68 -13.59 4.65 -16.68
C GLY A 68 -13.08 5.79 -15.81
N LEU A 69 -11.82 6.18 -15.98
CA LEU A 69 -11.13 7.23 -15.24
C LEU A 69 -10.92 8.47 -16.13
N SER A 70 -10.89 9.66 -15.53
CA SER A 70 -10.52 10.90 -16.21
C SER A 70 -9.07 11.29 -15.89
N SER A 71 -8.50 12.20 -16.68
CA SER A 71 -7.20 12.81 -16.37
C SER A 71 -7.11 13.48 -14.99
N ASN A 72 -8.23 13.81 -14.34
CA ASN A 72 -8.25 14.36 -12.98
C ASN A 72 -7.88 13.32 -11.92
N THR A 73 -8.16 12.04 -12.15
CA THR A 73 -7.79 10.96 -11.21
C THR A 73 -6.35 10.49 -11.36
N LEU A 74 -5.63 10.92 -12.41
CA LEU A 74 -4.20 10.61 -12.55
C LEU A 74 -3.38 11.13 -11.36
N LEU A 75 -3.66 12.35 -10.89
CA LEU A 75 -2.93 12.94 -9.78
C LEU A 75 -3.10 12.08 -8.51
N PRO A 76 -4.32 11.78 -8.01
CA PRO A 76 -4.52 10.85 -6.89
C PRO A 76 -3.88 9.47 -7.08
N LEU A 77 -3.92 8.89 -8.28
CA LEU A 77 -3.27 7.61 -8.56
C LEU A 77 -1.75 7.68 -8.37
N LEU A 78 -1.12 8.78 -8.81
CA LEU A 78 0.31 8.99 -8.62
C LEU A 78 0.67 9.29 -7.15
N LEU A 79 -0.18 10.03 -6.43
CA LEU A 79 -0.04 10.26 -4.98
C LEU A 79 -0.08 8.92 -4.20
N GLY A 80 -0.81 7.93 -4.70
CA GLY A 80 -0.97 6.61 -4.09
C GLY A 80 0.33 5.83 -3.93
N PHE A 81 1.28 6.02 -4.85
CA PHE A 81 2.61 5.40 -4.76
C PHE A 81 3.40 5.92 -3.56
N GLY A 82 3.06 7.08 -3.02
CA GLY A 82 3.61 7.58 -1.77
C GLY A 82 2.91 6.95 -0.59
N CYS A 83 1.68 7.41 -0.34
CA CYS A 83 0.83 6.88 0.71
C CYS A 83 -0.62 6.80 0.25
N VAL A 84 -1.16 5.57 0.26
CA VAL A 84 -2.53 5.29 -0.19
C VAL A 84 -3.57 6.06 0.63
N THR A 85 -3.32 6.29 1.92
CA THR A 85 -4.23 7.04 2.80
C THR A 85 -4.44 8.48 2.34
N VAL A 86 -3.36 9.18 2.01
CA VAL A 86 -3.41 10.57 1.51
C VAL A 86 -4.07 10.61 0.14
N ALA A 87 -3.73 9.67 -0.74
CA ALA A 87 -4.33 9.57 -2.07
C ALA A 87 -5.85 9.40 -2.01
N LEU A 88 -6.34 8.50 -1.14
CA LEU A 88 -7.77 8.29 -0.89
C LEU A 88 -8.46 9.58 -0.40
N GLY A 89 -7.78 10.35 0.45
CA GLY A 89 -8.27 11.66 0.91
C GLY A 89 -8.39 12.69 -0.21
N THR A 90 -7.51 12.65 -1.22
CA THR A 90 -7.58 13.58 -2.37
C THR A 90 -8.62 13.19 -3.42
N LEU A 91 -9.05 11.93 -3.46
CA LEU A 91 -10.06 11.47 -4.42
C LEU A 91 -11.43 12.12 -4.25
N GLN A 92 -11.72 12.74 -3.11
CA GLN A 92 -12.94 13.51 -2.89
C GLN A 92 -13.04 14.76 -3.79
N LEU A 93 -11.92 15.24 -4.33
CA LEU A 93 -11.88 16.35 -5.30
C LEU A 93 -12.45 15.94 -6.67
N THR A 94 -12.68 14.64 -6.90
CA THR A 94 -13.28 14.12 -8.12
C THR A 94 -14.80 14.23 -8.03
N GLU A 95 -15.43 14.92 -8.99
CA GLU A 95 -16.87 15.17 -9.03
C GLU A 95 -17.70 13.89 -9.23
N ASN A 96 -17.20 12.95 -10.02
CA ASN A 96 -17.91 11.73 -10.38
C ASN A 96 -17.74 10.64 -9.31
N LYS A 97 -18.84 10.29 -8.62
CA LYS A 97 -18.86 9.22 -7.60
C LYS A 97 -18.47 7.83 -8.15
N ARG A 98 -18.78 7.55 -9.42
CA ARG A 98 -18.35 6.29 -10.07
C ARG A 98 -16.84 6.24 -10.21
N GLU A 99 -16.28 7.27 -10.84
CA GLU A 99 -14.84 7.40 -11.08
C GLU A 99 -14.07 7.35 -9.76
N ARG A 100 -14.56 8.07 -8.74
CA ARG A 100 -14.00 8.05 -7.39
C ARG A 100 -13.90 6.63 -6.83
N ARG A 101 -14.97 5.85 -6.90
CA ARG A 101 -15.01 4.46 -6.39
C ARG A 101 -14.07 3.54 -7.16
N ILE A 102 -14.01 3.67 -8.48
CA ILE A 102 -13.09 2.90 -9.32
C ILE A 102 -11.63 3.19 -8.90
N ALA A 103 -11.27 4.47 -8.78
CA ALA A 103 -9.94 4.89 -8.34
C ALA A 103 -9.60 4.43 -6.91
N GLN A 104 -10.56 4.47 -5.98
CA GLN A 104 -10.38 3.96 -4.61
C GLN A 104 -10.03 2.47 -4.60
N ILE A 105 -10.75 1.65 -5.37
CA ILE A 105 -10.48 0.20 -5.44
C ILE A 105 -9.12 -0.06 -6.08
N LEU A 106 -8.78 0.63 -7.17
CA LEU A 106 -7.47 0.52 -7.81
C LEU A 106 -6.31 0.88 -6.87
N LEU A 107 -6.45 1.98 -6.12
CA LEU A 107 -5.48 2.40 -5.10
C LEU A 107 -5.34 1.37 -3.98
N CYS A 108 -6.47 0.86 -3.47
CA CYS A 108 -6.50 -0.13 -2.40
C CYS A 108 -6.18 -1.55 -2.84
N MET A 109 -5.92 -1.80 -4.13
CA MET A 109 -5.66 -3.15 -4.61
C MET A 109 -4.31 -3.26 -5.30
N ILE A 110 -3.92 -2.33 -6.17
CA ILE A 110 -2.77 -2.57 -7.07
C ILE A 110 -1.60 -1.64 -6.77
N ILE A 111 -1.84 -0.48 -6.18
CA ILE A 111 -0.81 0.53 -6.04
C ILE A 111 0.05 0.22 -4.79
N PRO A 112 1.32 -0.20 -4.95
CA PRO A 112 2.22 -0.35 -3.82
C PRO A 112 2.52 1.03 -3.22
N CYS A 113 2.52 1.12 -1.89
CA CYS A 113 2.98 2.32 -1.20
C CYS A 113 4.51 2.42 -1.22
N SER A 114 5.05 3.59 -0.90
CA SER A 114 6.48 3.88 -0.91
C SER A 114 7.32 2.86 -0.14
N ALA A 115 6.87 2.45 1.05
CA ALA A 115 7.56 1.43 1.85
C ALA A 115 7.60 0.05 1.16
N GLN A 116 6.51 -0.35 0.50
CA GLN A 116 6.47 -1.60 -0.26
C GLN A 116 7.30 -1.56 -1.53
N LEU A 117 7.33 -0.42 -2.22
CA LEU A 117 8.18 -0.28 -3.40
C LEU A 117 9.64 -0.63 -3.07
N VAL A 118 10.16 -0.12 -1.96
CA VAL A 118 11.52 -0.42 -1.51
C VAL A 118 11.68 -1.90 -1.17
N ILE A 119 10.82 -2.43 -0.29
CA ILE A 119 10.97 -3.81 0.21
C ILE A 119 10.78 -4.84 -0.91
N ASN A 120 9.78 -4.64 -1.77
CA ASN A 120 9.54 -5.52 -2.91
C ASN A 120 10.71 -5.48 -3.89
N THR A 121 11.30 -4.31 -4.13
CA THR A 121 12.49 -4.19 -5.00
C THR A 121 13.66 -4.98 -4.42
N VAL A 122 13.91 -4.87 -3.11
CA VAL A 122 14.99 -5.61 -2.43
C VAL A 122 14.77 -7.12 -2.53
N LEU A 123 13.58 -7.60 -2.16
CA LEU A 123 13.24 -9.03 -2.19
C LEU A 123 13.34 -9.61 -3.61
N ILE A 124 12.79 -8.90 -4.59
CA ILE A 124 12.80 -9.34 -5.98
C ILE A 124 14.22 -9.39 -6.54
N PHE A 125 15.04 -8.37 -6.23
CA PHE A 125 16.43 -8.33 -6.68
C PHE A 125 17.25 -9.51 -6.11
N GLN A 126 16.93 -9.94 -4.90
CA GLN A 126 17.55 -11.10 -4.26
C GLN A 126 17.05 -12.44 -4.83
N THR A 127 15.79 -12.54 -5.26
CA THR A 127 15.25 -13.75 -5.91
C THR A 127 15.67 -13.92 -7.38
N GLY A 128 16.21 -12.88 -8.02
CA GLY A 128 16.72 -12.94 -9.40
C GLY A 128 15.87 -12.20 -10.45
N LYS A 129 16.47 -11.98 -11.63
CA LYS A 129 15.90 -11.14 -12.70
C LYS A 129 14.60 -11.69 -13.31
N SER A 130 14.43 -13.01 -13.35
CA SER A 130 13.22 -13.67 -13.88
C SER A 130 11.97 -13.28 -13.07
N TYR A 131 12.07 -13.32 -11.74
CA TYR A 131 11.00 -12.93 -10.83
C TYR A 131 10.68 -11.44 -10.89
N LEU A 132 11.67 -10.59 -11.18
CA LEU A 132 11.42 -9.16 -11.41
C LEU A 132 10.50 -8.93 -12.61
N MET A 133 10.80 -9.57 -13.73
CA MET A 133 9.98 -9.47 -14.92
C MET A 133 8.58 -10.04 -14.68
N ALA A 134 8.50 -11.20 -14.00
CA ALA A 134 7.23 -11.80 -13.63
C ALA A 134 6.39 -10.89 -12.72
N TYR A 135 7.00 -10.21 -11.75
CA TYR A 135 6.33 -9.29 -10.84
C TYR A 135 5.70 -8.12 -11.59
N ILE A 136 6.49 -7.46 -12.45
CA ILE A 136 6.02 -6.34 -13.26
C ILE A 136 4.88 -6.79 -14.19
N LEU A 137 5.01 -7.95 -14.81
CA LEU A 137 4.00 -8.51 -15.70
C LEU A 137 2.70 -8.80 -14.94
N VAL A 138 2.78 -9.48 -13.79
CA VAL A 138 1.60 -9.83 -12.97
C VAL A 138 0.88 -8.58 -12.48
N ILE A 139 1.61 -7.59 -11.92
CA ILE A 139 0.98 -6.36 -11.44
C ILE A 139 0.37 -5.54 -12.57
N SER A 140 1.10 -5.40 -13.70
CA SER A 140 0.59 -4.70 -14.87
C SER A 140 -0.67 -5.37 -15.42
N PHE A 141 -0.65 -6.69 -15.54
CA PHE A 141 -1.80 -7.49 -15.98
C PHE A 141 -3.00 -7.34 -15.06
N LEU A 142 -2.79 -7.40 -13.73
CA LEU A 142 -3.84 -7.19 -12.74
C LEU A 142 -4.39 -5.76 -12.76
N PHE A 143 -3.55 -4.75 -12.99
CA PHE A 143 -3.99 -3.36 -13.15
C PHE A 143 -4.92 -3.21 -14.36
N LEU A 144 -4.52 -3.77 -15.50
CA LEU A 144 -5.29 -3.69 -16.75
C LEU A 144 -6.63 -4.42 -16.63
N ILE A 145 -6.63 -5.64 -16.07
CA ILE A 145 -7.85 -6.44 -15.91
C ILE A 145 -8.78 -5.81 -14.89
N SER A 146 -8.28 -5.44 -13.71
CA SER A 146 -9.13 -4.86 -12.68
C SER A 146 -9.72 -3.53 -13.15
N GLY A 147 -8.93 -2.67 -13.80
CA GLY A 147 -9.42 -1.42 -14.37
C GLY A 147 -10.52 -1.65 -15.42
N TYR A 148 -10.33 -2.63 -16.32
CA TYR A 148 -11.31 -2.95 -17.35
C TYR A 148 -12.59 -3.55 -16.74
N LEU A 149 -12.44 -4.48 -15.79
CA LEU A 149 -13.55 -5.15 -15.13
C LEU A 149 -14.37 -4.16 -14.29
N LEU A 150 -13.71 -3.29 -13.52
CA LEU A 150 -14.37 -2.23 -12.76
C LEU A 150 -15.14 -1.28 -13.66
N ASN A 151 -14.57 -0.91 -14.82
CA ASN A 151 -15.28 -0.05 -15.78
C ASN A 151 -16.58 -0.70 -16.29
N ARG A 152 -16.61 -2.04 -16.40
CA ARG A 152 -17.81 -2.77 -16.85
C ARG A 152 -18.80 -3.05 -15.72
N CYS A 153 -18.31 -3.32 -14.51
CA CYS A 153 -19.14 -3.64 -13.34
C CYS A 153 -19.87 -2.41 -12.77
N PHE A 154 -19.27 -1.22 -12.82
CA PHE A 154 -19.92 -0.01 -12.31
C PHE A 154 -20.82 0.63 -13.39
N PRO A 155 -22.13 0.84 -13.13
CA PRO A 155 -23.05 1.46 -14.09
C PRO A 155 -22.81 2.98 -14.24
N GLY A 156 -23.05 3.52 -15.44
CA GLY A 156 -22.89 4.95 -15.79
C GLY A 156 -22.15 5.18 -17.11
N SER A 157 -21.96 6.43 -17.50
CA SER A 157 -21.15 6.80 -18.67
C SER A 157 -19.73 7.14 -18.23
N SER A 158 -18.74 6.74 -19.02
CA SER A 158 -17.36 7.19 -18.84
C SER A 158 -17.33 8.73 -18.94
N PRO A 159 -16.52 9.43 -18.12
CA PRO A 159 -16.35 10.86 -18.28
C PRO A 159 -15.91 11.15 -19.73
N PRO A 160 -16.45 12.18 -20.41
CA PRO A 160 -15.95 12.56 -21.72
C PRO A 160 -14.45 12.89 -21.57
N PRO A 161 -13.59 12.36 -22.45
CA PRO A 161 -12.15 12.59 -22.36
C PRO A 161 -11.91 14.08 -22.49
N LYS A 162 -11.40 14.73 -21.44
CA LYS A 162 -11.18 16.19 -21.41
C LYS A 162 -10.10 16.62 -22.40
N GLY A 163 -9.33 15.69 -22.94
CA GLY A 163 -8.40 15.92 -24.04
C GLY A 163 -9.05 16.51 -25.32
N SER A 164 -10.38 16.52 -25.45
CA SER A 164 -11.08 17.20 -26.56
C SER A 164 -11.49 18.65 -26.27
N ILE A 165 -11.43 19.12 -25.03
CA ILE A 165 -11.80 20.51 -24.70
C ILE A 165 -10.55 21.38 -24.86
N GLN A 166 -10.59 22.27 -25.85
CA GLN A 166 -9.53 23.16 -26.36
C GLN A 166 -8.88 24.12 -25.33
N THR A 167 -9.13 24.00 -24.03
CA THR A 167 -8.67 24.98 -23.03
C THR A 167 -7.23 24.85 -22.58
N TYR A 168 -6.46 23.85 -23.02
CA TYR A 168 -5.05 23.71 -22.63
C TYR A 168 -4.08 23.75 -23.82
N LYS A 169 -4.16 24.83 -24.60
CA LYS A 169 -3.14 25.20 -25.60
C LYS A 169 -2.03 26.04 -24.95
N ARG A 170 -1.48 25.63 -23.80
CA ARG A 170 -0.21 26.18 -23.31
C ARG A 170 0.91 25.34 -23.89
N ARG A 171 1.82 25.99 -24.62
CA ARG A 171 3.07 25.40 -25.09
C ARG A 171 3.86 24.93 -23.85
N TYR A 172 3.77 23.65 -23.52
CA TYR A 172 4.42 23.08 -22.35
C TYR A 172 5.93 23.08 -22.57
N HIS A 173 6.61 24.10 -22.07
CA HIS A 173 8.04 23.99 -21.83
C HIS A 173 8.23 23.18 -20.55
N PHE A 174 9.07 22.16 -20.63
CA PHE A 174 9.60 21.52 -19.44
C PHE A 174 10.33 22.58 -18.64
N MET A 175 9.74 23.01 -17.51
CA MET A 175 10.34 24.01 -16.66
C MET A 175 11.04 23.27 -15.52
N PHE A 176 12.37 23.37 -15.47
CA PHE A 176 13.12 22.80 -14.36
C PHE A 176 12.76 23.55 -13.08
N PRO A 177 12.19 22.86 -12.06
CA PRO A 177 11.86 23.51 -10.80
C PRO A 177 13.14 23.92 -10.05
N LYS A 178 13.04 25.00 -9.26
CA LYS A 178 14.15 25.44 -8.41
C LYS A 178 14.39 24.39 -7.32
N ILE A 179 15.59 23.82 -7.28
CA ILE A 179 15.92 22.66 -6.44
C ILE A 179 15.83 22.99 -4.94
N TRP A 180 16.24 24.20 -4.54
CA TRP A 180 16.30 24.60 -3.13
C TRP A 180 14.90 24.77 -2.48
N PRO A 181 13.97 25.57 -3.03
CA PRO A 181 12.60 25.63 -2.52
C PRO A 181 11.89 24.28 -2.52
N LEU A 182 12.14 23.46 -3.55
CA LEU A 182 11.56 22.13 -3.68
C LEU A 182 12.01 21.20 -2.56
N LEU A 183 13.31 21.21 -2.21
CA LEU A 183 13.84 20.43 -1.09
C LEU A 183 13.25 20.89 0.24
N CYS A 184 13.27 22.20 0.53
CA CYS A 184 12.69 22.74 1.76
C CYS A 184 11.20 22.41 1.89
N ARG A 185 10.44 22.51 0.79
CA ARG A 185 9.02 22.17 0.77
C ARG A 185 8.77 20.67 0.94
N SER A 186 9.62 19.83 0.35
CA SER A 186 9.55 18.38 0.54
C SER A 186 9.76 18.00 2.00
N VAL A 187 10.80 18.57 2.63
CA VAL A 187 11.10 18.34 4.06
C VAL A 187 9.96 18.84 4.95
N GLY A 188 9.44 20.04 4.69
CA GLY A 188 8.31 20.59 5.45
C GLY A 188 7.04 19.73 5.33
N SER A 189 6.73 19.26 4.11
CA SER A 189 5.59 18.37 3.87
C SER A 189 5.77 17.01 4.55
N SER A 190 6.99 16.48 4.54
CA SER A 190 7.33 15.20 5.17
C SER A 190 7.25 15.29 6.70
N MET A 191 7.66 16.41 7.29
CA MET A 191 7.52 16.67 8.73
C MET A 191 6.06 16.79 9.16
N ALA A 192 5.24 17.53 8.40
CA ALA A 192 3.80 17.60 8.64
C ALA A 192 3.15 16.21 8.57
N PHE A 193 3.52 15.42 7.56
CA PHE A 193 3.05 14.03 7.43
C PHE A 193 3.48 13.15 8.61
N LEU A 194 4.73 13.24 9.07
CA LEU A 194 5.20 12.50 10.25
C LEU A 194 4.40 12.88 11.49
N ALA A 195 4.11 14.16 11.70
CA ALA A 195 3.33 14.62 12.84
C ALA A 195 1.90 14.06 12.83
N GLU A 196 1.25 14.06 11.67
CA GLU A 196 -0.11 13.50 11.52
C GLU A 196 -0.12 11.97 11.67
N THR A 197 0.90 11.28 11.19
CA THR A 197 0.96 9.81 11.20
C THR A 197 1.54 9.21 12.47
N ALA A 198 2.27 9.99 13.27
CA ALA A 198 2.86 9.52 14.53
C ALA A 198 1.80 8.99 15.50
N VAL A 199 0.64 9.65 15.61
CA VAL A 199 -0.43 9.23 16.53
C VAL A 199 -1.05 7.88 16.12
N PRO A 200 -1.53 7.68 14.87
CA PRO A 200 -1.96 6.36 14.40
C PRO A 200 -0.88 5.29 14.53
N PHE A 201 0.39 5.66 14.30
CA PHE A 201 1.52 4.73 14.40
C PHE A 201 1.77 4.28 15.84
N ALA A 202 1.71 5.19 16.81
CA ALA A 202 1.82 4.89 18.23
C ALA A 202 0.67 3.99 18.69
N VAL A 203 -0.57 4.36 18.38
CA VAL A 203 -1.77 3.57 18.72
C VAL A 203 -1.70 2.17 18.13
N GLY A 204 -1.31 2.05 16.86
CA GLY A 204 -1.14 0.75 16.20
C GLY A 204 -0.13 -0.14 16.91
N ASN A 205 1.02 0.40 17.33
CA ASN A 205 2.02 -0.39 18.07
C ASN A 205 1.52 -0.79 19.46
N VAL A 206 0.83 0.10 20.20
CA VAL A 206 0.22 -0.28 21.48
C VAL A 206 -0.72 -1.47 21.30
N ILE A 207 -1.59 -1.42 20.28
CA ILE A 207 -2.53 -2.49 19.98
C ILE A 207 -1.79 -3.79 19.66
N VAL A 208 -0.76 -3.76 18.81
CA VAL A 208 0.06 -4.94 18.47
C VAL A 208 0.76 -5.49 19.72
N SER A 209 1.37 -4.64 20.54
CA SER A 209 2.05 -5.06 21.77
C SER A 209 1.11 -5.75 22.76
N ILE A 210 -0.11 -5.22 22.93
CA ILE A 210 -1.14 -5.85 23.77
C ILE A 210 -1.58 -7.19 23.17
N LEU A 211 -1.85 -7.22 21.86
CA LEU A 211 -2.27 -8.45 21.18
C LEU A 211 -1.19 -9.54 21.22
N SER A 212 0.08 -9.14 21.10
CA SER A 212 1.24 -10.02 21.18
C SER A 212 1.38 -10.57 22.60
N TYR A 213 1.28 -9.71 23.62
CA TYR A 213 1.33 -10.11 25.03
C TYR A 213 0.20 -11.08 25.42
N CYS A 214 -1.01 -10.85 24.93
CA CYS A 214 -2.14 -11.76 25.16
C CYS A 214 -2.02 -13.10 24.40
N GLY A 215 -1.00 -13.28 23.55
CA GLY A 215 -0.86 -14.44 22.67
C GLY A 215 -1.96 -14.55 21.61
N LEU A 216 -2.76 -13.49 21.39
CA LEU A 216 -3.87 -13.50 20.44
C LEU A 216 -3.34 -13.58 19.00
N ILE A 217 -2.21 -12.92 18.72
CA ILE A 217 -1.55 -13.01 17.41
C ILE A 217 -1.19 -14.46 17.11
N HIS A 218 -0.57 -15.16 18.07
CA HIS A 218 -0.18 -16.56 17.88
C HIS A 218 -1.40 -17.49 17.68
N LYS A 219 -2.48 -17.28 18.43
CA LYS A 219 -3.75 -17.99 18.22
C LYS A 219 -4.36 -17.72 16.85
N LEU A 220 -4.34 -16.47 16.38
CA LEU A 220 -4.79 -16.09 15.03
C LEU A 220 -3.90 -16.68 13.94
N CYS A 221 -2.59 -16.77 14.17
CA CYS A 221 -1.66 -17.44 13.26
C CYS A 221 -2.00 -18.93 13.16
N MET A 222 -2.18 -19.64 14.28
CA MET A 222 -2.58 -21.05 14.24
C MET A 222 -3.94 -21.26 13.56
N PHE A 223 -4.88 -20.34 13.75
CA PHE A 223 -6.19 -20.42 13.10
C PHE A 223 -6.12 -20.16 11.59
N THR A 224 -5.26 -19.25 11.14
CA THR A 224 -5.08 -18.94 9.70
C THR A 224 -4.04 -19.82 9.02
N ALA A 225 -3.16 -20.50 9.77
CA ALA A 225 -2.17 -21.46 9.27
C ALA A 225 -2.75 -22.51 8.31
N PRO A 226 -3.88 -23.19 8.59
CA PRO A 226 -4.42 -24.17 7.64
C PRO A 226 -4.81 -23.54 6.29
N LEU A 227 -5.18 -22.26 6.25
CA LEU A 227 -5.42 -21.57 4.99
C LEU A 227 -4.10 -21.35 4.25
N PHE A 228 -3.05 -20.87 4.90
CA PHE A 228 -1.76 -20.62 4.23
C PHE A 228 -1.02 -21.91 3.84
N CYS A 229 -1.00 -22.91 4.71
CA CYS A 229 -0.30 -24.17 4.47
C CYS A 229 -1.07 -25.09 3.52
N ASN A 230 -2.36 -25.34 3.73
CA ASN A 230 -3.11 -26.27 2.87
C ASN A 230 -3.56 -25.63 1.56
N PHE A 231 -3.98 -24.37 1.59
CA PHE A 231 -4.55 -23.72 0.40
C PHE A 231 -3.51 -22.97 -0.44
N LEU A 232 -2.45 -22.43 0.17
CA LEU A 232 -1.39 -21.69 -0.53
C LEU A 232 -0.02 -22.39 -0.53
N LYS A 233 0.14 -23.55 0.14
CA LYS A 233 1.42 -24.27 0.28
C LYS A 233 2.59 -23.37 0.75
N LEU A 234 2.27 -22.39 1.58
CA LEU A 234 3.23 -21.48 2.19
C LEU A 234 3.63 -21.98 3.59
N PRO A 235 4.85 -21.68 4.07
CA PRO A 235 5.25 -22.01 5.43
C PRO A 235 4.39 -21.28 6.46
N GLU A 236 4.30 -21.83 7.67
CA GLU A 236 3.45 -21.32 8.76
C GLU A 236 3.78 -19.86 9.12
N ASP A 237 5.05 -19.46 8.98
CA ASP A 237 5.52 -18.10 9.22
C ASP A 237 4.83 -17.05 8.32
N ALA A 238 4.36 -17.45 7.13
CA ALA A 238 3.68 -16.54 6.21
C ALA A 238 2.36 -16.00 6.81
N ALA A 239 1.66 -16.79 7.63
CA ALA A 239 0.42 -16.36 8.27
C ALA A 239 0.64 -15.13 9.18
N ALA A 240 1.76 -15.12 9.92
CA ALA A 240 2.13 -14.01 10.78
C ALA A 240 2.38 -12.73 9.98
N ILE A 241 3.05 -12.84 8.82
CA ILE A 241 3.32 -11.71 7.92
C ILE A 241 2.02 -11.02 7.50
N PHE A 242 1.03 -11.80 7.04
CA PHE A 242 -0.25 -11.25 6.58
C PHE A 242 -1.08 -10.65 7.72
N ILE A 243 -1.09 -11.29 8.89
CA ILE A 243 -1.79 -10.73 10.07
C ILE A 243 -1.16 -9.40 10.48
N LEU A 244 0.17 -9.31 10.52
CA LEU A 244 0.87 -8.07 10.79
C LEU A 244 0.58 -7.02 9.71
N SER A 245 0.47 -7.41 8.44
CA SER A 245 0.08 -6.51 7.35
C SER A 245 -1.33 -5.93 7.47
N ILE A 246 -2.31 -6.68 8.00
CA ILE A 246 -3.67 -6.16 8.25
C ILE A 246 -3.59 -4.96 9.20
N ILE A 247 -2.84 -5.12 10.29
CA ILE A 247 -2.70 -4.08 11.30
C ILE A 247 -1.91 -2.92 10.72
N LYS A 248 -0.75 -3.23 10.14
CA LYS A 248 0.16 -2.25 9.59
C LYS A 248 1.02 -2.86 8.51
N LYS A 249 0.75 -2.43 7.27
CA LYS A 249 1.36 -3.01 6.08
C LYS A 249 2.89 -3.01 6.10
N ASP A 250 3.50 -1.96 6.66
CA ASP A 250 4.96 -1.82 6.75
C ASP A 250 5.60 -2.87 7.69
N LEU A 251 4.89 -3.28 8.75
CA LEU A 251 5.38 -4.33 9.66
C LEU A 251 5.43 -5.68 8.95
N GLY A 252 4.40 -6.01 8.17
CA GLY A 252 4.40 -7.26 7.41
C GLY A 252 5.50 -7.29 6.35
N ALA A 253 5.69 -6.20 5.61
CA ALA A 253 6.79 -6.14 4.63
C ALA A 253 8.18 -6.24 5.30
N ALA A 254 8.38 -5.58 6.46
CA ALA A 254 9.62 -5.72 7.23
C ALA A 254 9.82 -7.15 7.77
N SER A 255 8.76 -7.80 8.25
CA SER A 255 8.82 -9.19 8.72
C SER A 255 9.14 -10.17 7.59
N LEU A 256 8.63 -9.94 6.37
CA LEU A 256 8.97 -10.75 5.20
C LEU A 256 10.45 -10.62 4.84
N LEU A 257 11.02 -9.42 4.92
CA LEU A 257 12.45 -9.20 4.68
C LEU A 257 13.33 -9.89 5.73
N ALA A 258 12.93 -9.83 7.01
CA ALA A 258 13.65 -10.51 8.08
C ALA A 258 13.62 -12.04 7.92
N LEU A 259 12.46 -12.60 7.57
CA LEU A 259 12.30 -14.03 7.31
C LEU A 259 13.06 -14.49 6.07
N PHE A 260 13.14 -13.64 5.04
CA PHE A 260 13.99 -13.89 3.88
C PHE A 260 15.46 -14.01 4.28
N SER A 261 15.97 -13.08 5.09
CA SER A 261 17.38 -13.12 5.53
C SER A 261 17.75 -14.34 6.36
N ASN A 262 16.77 -15.01 6.97
CA ASN A 262 16.97 -16.24 7.73
C ASN A 262 17.01 -17.51 6.87
N GLY A 263 16.71 -17.42 5.56
CA GLY A 263 16.85 -18.53 4.61
C GLY A 263 15.73 -19.59 4.64
N ASN A 264 14.62 -19.35 5.35
CA ASN A 264 13.54 -20.33 5.52
C ASN A 264 12.55 -20.41 4.34
N PHE A 265 12.71 -19.61 3.28
CA PHE A 265 11.75 -19.49 2.18
C PHE A 265 12.38 -19.81 0.83
N THR A 266 11.64 -20.52 -0.04
CA THR A 266 12.04 -20.68 -1.44
C THR A 266 11.77 -19.40 -2.24
N GLU A 267 12.55 -19.17 -3.30
CA GLU A 267 12.40 -17.97 -4.17
C GLU A 267 10.97 -17.79 -4.70
N ALA A 268 10.31 -18.90 -5.08
CA ALA A 268 8.92 -18.90 -5.52
C ALA A 268 7.95 -18.48 -4.40
N GLN A 269 8.14 -18.94 -3.16
CA GLN A 269 7.30 -18.56 -2.03
C GLN A 269 7.45 -17.08 -1.68
N ILE A 270 8.68 -16.54 -1.75
CA ILE A 270 8.94 -15.11 -1.52
C ILE A 270 8.24 -14.27 -2.57
N PHE A 271 8.32 -14.68 -3.84
CA PHE A 271 7.62 -14.00 -4.92
C PHE A 271 6.11 -13.97 -4.70
N ILE A 272 5.51 -15.11 -4.33
CA ILE A 272 4.07 -15.19 -4.04
C ILE A 272 3.69 -14.29 -2.86
N CYS A 273 4.43 -14.36 -1.75
CA CYS A 273 4.21 -13.48 -0.60
C CYS A 273 4.32 -12.00 -0.97
N THR A 274 5.32 -11.64 -1.78
CA THR A 274 5.53 -10.26 -2.23
C THR A 274 4.35 -9.76 -3.07
N VAL A 275 3.90 -10.53 -4.06
CA VAL A 275 2.74 -10.15 -4.88
C VAL A 275 1.47 -10.06 -4.02
N MET A 276 1.23 -11.03 -3.16
CA MET A 276 0.08 -11.01 -2.27
C MET A 276 0.09 -9.81 -1.32
N LEU A 277 1.24 -9.48 -0.71
CA LEU A 277 1.39 -8.30 0.13
C LEU A 277 1.15 -7.00 -0.63
N THR A 278 1.56 -6.92 -1.90
CA THR A 278 1.25 -5.78 -2.75
C THR A 278 -0.23 -5.68 -3.08
N LEU A 279 -0.95 -6.79 -3.16
CA LEU A 279 -2.39 -6.80 -3.43
C LEU A 279 -3.23 -6.59 -2.17
N PHE A 280 -2.66 -6.95 -1.04
CA PHE A 280 -3.24 -6.86 0.29
C PHE A 280 -3.02 -5.45 0.87
N VAL A 281 -3.50 -4.42 0.16
CA VAL A 281 -3.23 -3.00 0.49
C VAL A 281 -4.14 -2.36 1.53
N PRO A 282 -5.33 -2.85 1.93
CA PRO A 282 -6.15 -2.04 2.80
C PRO A 282 -5.70 -2.15 4.27
N CYS A 283 -4.77 -1.28 4.67
CA CYS A 283 -4.37 -1.10 6.05
C CYS A 283 -5.47 -0.40 6.86
N LEU A 284 -5.46 -0.55 8.19
CA LEU A 284 -6.43 0.11 9.08
C LEU A 284 -6.58 1.61 8.81
N ALA A 285 -5.48 2.31 8.51
CA ALA A 285 -5.53 3.73 8.20
C ALA A 285 -6.29 4.05 6.90
N SER A 286 -6.12 3.24 5.85
CA SER A 286 -6.86 3.40 4.60
C SER A 286 -8.35 3.10 4.78
N MET A 287 -8.67 2.13 5.66
CA MET A 287 -10.05 1.80 6.02
C MET A 287 -10.75 2.96 6.74
N ILE A 288 -10.08 3.60 7.70
CA ILE A 288 -10.62 4.76 8.44
C ILE A 288 -10.98 5.90 7.48
N ILE A 289 -10.13 6.18 6.49
CA ILE A 289 -10.36 7.22 5.50
C ILE A 289 -11.50 6.81 4.55
N LEU A 290 -11.54 5.55 4.12
CA LEU A 290 -12.66 5.03 3.33
C LEU A 290 -14.00 5.17 4.08
N TRP A 291 -14.04 4.87 5.38
CA TRP A 291 -15.23 5.06 6.23
C TRP A 291 -15.65 6.52 6.37
N LYS A 292 -14.70 7.46 6.28
CA LYS A 292 -14.99 8.88 6.34
C LYS A 292 -15.58 9.42 5.03
N HIS A 293 -15.17 8.89 3.88
CA HIS A 293 -15.55 9.41 2.55
C HIS A 293 -16.65 8.62 1.83
N GLU A 294 -16.81 7.34 2.15
CA GLU A 294 -17.82 6.44 1.59
C GLU A 294 -18.71 5.86 2.69
N ARG A 295 -19.82 5.23 2.28
CA ARG A 295 -20.67 4.51 3.24
C ARG A 295 -19.90 3.33 3.84
N LYS A 296 -20.01 3.11 5.15
CA LYS A 296 -19.29 2.04 5.90
C LYS A 296 -19.38 0.66 5.24
N TRP A 297 -20.55 0.31 4.72
CA TRP A 297 -20.78 -0.94 3.98
C TRP A 297 -19.93 -1.03 2.70
N ILE A 298 -19.86 0.04 1.90
CA ILE A 298 -19.08 0.05 0.65
C ILE A 298 -17.60 -0.14 0.98
N ALA A 299 -17.12 0.53 2.02
CA ALA A 299 -15.75 0.38 2.45
C ALA A 299 -15.40 -1.04 2.91
N MET A 300 -16.32 -1.70 3.66
CA MET A 300 -16.13 -3.11 4.03
C MET A 300 -16.14 -4.03 2.81
N VAL A 301 -17.01 -3.78 1.83
CA VAL A 301 -17.02 -4.55 0.57
C VAL A 301 -15.69 -4.41 -0.17
N ILE A 302 -15.14 -3.19 -0.29
CA ILE A 302 -13.83 -2.97 -0.92
C ILE A 302 -12.74 -3.73 -0.17
N TRP A 303 -12.74 -3.65 1.16
CA TRP A 303 -11.76 -4.33 2.01
C TRP A 303 -11.79 -5.86 1.83
N ILE A 304 -12.99 -6.45 1.91
CA ILE A 304 -13.20 -7.89 1.73
C ILE A 304 -12.86 -8.32 0.30
N LEU A 305 -13.22 -7.52 -0.70
CA LEU A 305 -12.93 -7.79 -2.11
C LEU A 305 -11.42 -7.84 -2.37
N CYS A 306 -10.66 -6.87 -1.85
CA CYS A 306 -9.19 -6.88 -1.96
C CYS A 306 -8.58 -8.11 -1.28
N LEU A 307 -9.08 -8.48 -0.09
CA LEU A 307 -8.62 -9.67 0.63
C LEU A 307 -8.86 -10.94 -0.18
N LEU A 308 -10.09 -11.14 -0.67
CA LEU A 308 -10.45 -12.31 -1.47
C LEU A 308 -9.65 -12.39 -2.76
N LEU A 309 -9.49 -11.27 -3.47
CA LEU A 309 -8.70 -11.22 -4.70
C LEU A 309 -7.23 -11.54 -4.45
N SER A 310 -6.63 -11.01 -3.38
CA SER A 310 -5.23 -11.32 -3.02
C SER A 310 -5.03 -12.83 -2.76
N ILE A 311 -5.93 -13.46 -2.01
CA ILE A 311 -5.87 -14.92 -1.75
C ILE A 311 -6.06 -15.74 -3.03
N MET A 312 -7.03 -15.35 -3.88
CA MET A 312 -7.27 -16.04 -5.16
C MET A 312 -6.07 -15.95 -6.10
N ILE A 313 -5.48 -14.77 -6.24
CA ILE A 313 -4.30 -14.56 -7.08
C ILE A 313 -3.09 -15.31 -6.50
N GLY A 314 -2.91 -15.28 -5.18
CA GLY A 314 -1.88 -16.05 -4.49
C GLY A 314 -1.98 -17.56 -4.78
N LYS A 315 -3.19 -18.13 -4.75
CA LYS A 315 -3.41 -19.53 -5.12
C LYS A 315 -3.10 -19.81 -6.59
N VAL A 316 -3.52 -18.95 -7.52
CA VAL A 316 -3.20 -19.11 -8.95
C VAL A 316 -1.69 -19.12 -9.15
N LEU A 317 -0.96 -18.21 -8.51
CA LEU A 317 0.50 -18.18 -8.58
C LEU A 317 1.15 -19.42 -7.94
N CYS A 318 0.63 -19.91 -6.81
CA CYS A 318 1.09 -21.15 -6.21
C CYS A 318 0.95 -22.35 -7.17
N ILE A 319 -0.16 -22.46 -7.88
CA ILE A 319 -0.38 -23.52 -8.87
C ILE A 319 0.60 -23.40 -10.04
N LEU A 320 0.94 -22.18 -10.46
CA LEU A 320 1.86 -21.96 -11.58
C LEU A 320 3.33 -22.19 -11.22
N LEU A 321 3.75 -21.87 -9.98
CA LEU A 321 5.17 -21.80 -9.59
C LEU A 321 5.64 -22.93 -8.66
N ILE A 322 4.77 -23.45 -7.78
CA ILE A 322 5.13 -24.48 -6.78
C ILE A 322 4.73 -25.88 -7.26
N LEU A 323 3.78 -25.96 -8.19
CA LEU A 323 3.26 -27.21 -8.75
C LEU A 323 3.89 -27.70 -10.08
N PRO A 324 4.96 -27.13 -10.67
CA PRO A 324 5.62 -27.77 -11.81
C PRO A 324 6.51 -28.96 -11.40
#